data_AF-A0A927X5B8-F1
#
_entry.id   AF-A0A927X5B8-F1
#
_cell.length_a   1.000
_cell.length_b   1.000
_cell.length_c   1.000
_cell.angle_alpha   90.00
_cell.angle_beta   90.00
_cell.angle_gamma   90.00
#
_symmetry.space_group_name_H-M   'P 1'
#
loop_
_entity.id
_entity.type
_entity.pdbx_description
1 polymer ?
#
loop_
_entity_poly.entity_id
_entity_poly.type
_entity_poly.pdbx_seq_one_letter_code
_entity_poly.pdbx_strand_id
1 'polypeptide(L)' 'MMFFKKKIVKKTYDPDKRKPAIRASICTGEQVAGFIDLQSGHFDEILLIRNPNDLQEFKDTYGITGDLDIIY' A
#
# COMPACT_ATOMS: atom_id res chain seq x y z
N MET A 1 1.21 -8.58 -27.52
CA MET A 1 0.09 -8.32 -26.60
C MET A 1 0.13 -6.87 -26.18
N MET A 2 -0.94 -6.11 -26.41
CA MET A 2 -1.06 -4.70 -26.01
C MET A 2 -1.08 -4.60 -24.48
N PHE A 3 -0.02 -4.05 -23.89
CA PHE A 3 -0.03 -3.67 -22.47
C PHE A 3 -0.55 -2.24 -22.37
N PHE A 4 -1.82 -2.11 -22.01
CA PHE A 4 -2.42 -0.84 -21.61
C PHE A 4 -1.58 -0.24 -20.49
N LYS A 5 -0.85 0.84 -20.77
CA LYS A 5 -0.20 1.64 -19.73
C LYS A 5 -1.31 2.24 -18.88
N LYS A 6 -1.64 1.59 -17.76
CA LYS A 6 -2.43 2.23 -16.69
C LYS A 6 -1.72 3.55 -16.39
N LYS A 7 -2.39 4.68 -16.63
CA LYS A 7 -1.91 5.97 -16.15
C LYS A 7 -1.88 5.83 -14.62
N ILE A 8 -0.69 5.73 -14.05
CA ILE A 8 -0.49 5.80 -12.61
C ILE A 8 -0.94 7.22 -12.21
N VAL A 9 -2.16 7.32 -11.71
CA VAL A 9 -2.67 8.57 -11.13
C VAL A 9 -1.95 8.70 -9.81
N LYS A 10 -0.93 9.57 -9.74
CA LYS A 10 -0.25 9.86 -8.48
C LYS A 10 -1.28 10.35 -7.48
N LYS A 11 -1.47 9.60 -6.41
CA LYS A 11 -2.28 9.98 -5.27
C LYS A 11 -1.35 10.50 -4.19
N THR A 12 -1.79 11.53 -3.48
CA THR A 12 -1.06 12.04 -2.32
C THR A 12 -1.68 11.46 -1.05
N TYR A 13 -0.84 11.30 -0.03
CA TYR A 13 -1.27 11.05 1.34
C TYR A 13 -0.61 12.09 2.26
N ASP A 14 -1.18 12.26 3.45
CA ASP A 14 -0.66 13.17 4.48
C ASP A 14 0.29 12.38 5.40
N PRO A 15 1.63 12.52 5.28
CA PRO A 15 2.58 11.75 6.08
C PRO A 15 2.55 12.10 7.57
N ASP A 16 2.00 13.26 7.95
CA ASP A 16 1.84 13.66 9.36
C ASP A 16 0.64 12.97 10.01
N LYS A 17 -0.32 12.51 9.21
CA LYS A 17 -1.54 11.82 9.69
C LYS A 17 -1.56 10.34 9.36
N ARG A 18 -0.82 9.89 8.35
CA ARG A 18 -0.92 8.54 7.81
C ARG A 18 0.45 7.95 7.53
N LYS A 19 0.65 6.71 7.96
CA LYS A 19 1.87 5.94 7.69
C LYS A 19 1.55 4.77 6.75
N PRO A 20 2.30 4.58 5.64
CA PRO A 20 2.08 3.44 4.77
C PRO A 20 2.52 2.14 5.47
N ALA A 21 1.72 1.08 5.35
CA ALA A 21 1.97 -0.21 5.97
C ALA A 21 1.39 -1.37 5.14
N ILE A 22 1.84 -2.58 5.42
CA ILE A 22 1.33 -3.82 4.84
C ILE A 22 0.69 -4.64 5.96
N ARG A 23 -0.59 -4.97 5.83
CA ARG A 23 -1.26 -5.93 6.71
C ARG A 23 -1.12 -7.33 6.15
N ALA A 24 -0.47 -8.22 6.89
CA ALA A 24 -0.25 -9.60 6.49
C ALA A 24 -1.06 -10.56 7.38
N SER A 25 -1.97 -11.32 6.77
CA SER A 25 -2.73 -12.34 7.47
C SER A 25 -1.84 -13.55 7.76
N ILE A 26 -1.66 -13.89 9.04
CA ILE A 26 -0.90 -15.08 9.46
C ILE A 26 -1.58 -16.37 8.97
N CYS A 27 -2.92 -16.37 8.93
CA CYS A 27 -3.70 -17.56 8.62
C CYS A 27 -3.75 -17.87 7.12
N THR A 28 -3.83 -16.83 6.27
CA THR A 28 -4.03 -16.98 4.82
C THR A 28 -2.81 -16.60 4.00
N GLY A 29 -1.85 -15.87 4.59
CA GLY A 29 -0.70 -15.30 3.87
C GLY A 29 -1.06 -14.10 2.99
N GLU A 30 -2.32 -13.66 3.00
CA GLU A 30 -2.77 -12.49 2.23
C GLU A 30 -2.11 -11.21 2.76
N GLN A 31 -1.62 -10.38 1.86
CA GLN A 31 -1.01 -9.10 2.19
C GLN A 31 -1.83 -7.97 1.58
N VAL A 32 -2.10 -6.93 2.35
CA VAL A 32 -2.83 -5.74 1.92
C VAL A 32 -1.97 -4.52 2.16
N ALA A 33 -1.67 -3.75 1.11
CA ALA A 33 -1.06 -2.44 1.22
C ALA A 33 -2.11 -1.41 1.63
N GLY A 34 -1.76 -0.55 2.57
CA GLY A 34 -2.67 0.44 3.11
C GLY A 34 -1.96 1.54 3.88
N PHE A 35 -2.76 2.31 4.60
CA PHE A 35 -2.27 3.37 5.48
C PHE A 35 -2.84 3.18 6.89
N ILE A 36 -1.98 3.36 7.88
CA ILE A 36 -2.40 3.49 9.27
C ILE A 36 -2.64 4.97 9.54
N ASP A 37 -3.86 5.32 9.95
CA ASP A 37 -4.17 6.63 10.49
C ASP A 37 -3.53 6.77 11.87
N LEU A 38 -2.65 7.75 12.04
CA LEU A 38 -1.84 7.94 13.25
C LEU A 38 -2.66 8.47 14.43
N GLN A 39 -3.86 9.02 14.21
CA GLN A 39 -4.72 9.52 15.29
C GLN A 39 -5.62 8.42 15.85
N SER A 40 -6.22 7.63 14.96
CA SER A 40 -7.19 6.59 15.30
C SER A 40 -6.58 5.19 15.41
N GLY A 41 -5.41 4.96 14.82
CA GLY A 41 -4.82 3.64 14.65
C GLY A 41 -5.51 2.78 13.60
N HIS A 42 -6.50 3.32 12.86
CA HIS A 42 -7.25 2.58 11.86
C HIS A 42 -6.38 2.25 10.64
N PHE A 43 -6.50 1.03 10.12
CA PHE A 43 -5.83 0.61 8.89
C PHE A 43 -6.78 0.73 7.70
N ASP A 44 -6.50 1.67 6.80
CA ASP A 44 -7.20 1.84 5.53
C ASP A 44 -6.61 0.91 4.48
N GLU A 45 -7.41 -0.09 4.07
CA GLU A 45 -7.06 -1.05 3.02
C GLU A 45 -7.14 -0.38 1.63
N ILE A 46 -6.02 -0.36 0.91
CA ILE A 46 -5.94 0.31 -0.41
C ILE A 46 -5.80 -0.70 -1.53
N LEU A 47 -4.92 -1.69 -1.37
CA LEU A 47 -4.58 -2.62 -2.44
C LEU A 47 -4.24 -4.00 -1.87
N LEU A 48 -4.91 -5.04 -2.36
CA LEU A 48 -4.52 -6.42 -2.11
C LEU A 48 -3.24 -6.75 -2.92
N ILE A 49 -2.17 -7.13 -2.22
CA ILE A 49 -0.89 -7.52 -2.81
C ILE A 49 -0.95 -9.01 -3.16
N ARG A 50 -0.97 -9.31 -4.46
CA ARG A 50 -0.89 -10.70 -4.98
C ARG A 50 0.49 -11.02 -5.53
N ASN A 51 1.25 -10.00 -5.90
CA ASN A 51 2.57 -10.12 -6.48
C ASN A 51 3.43 -8.88 -6.15
N PRO A 52 4.76 -8.92 -6.34
CA PRO A 52 5.63 -7.78 -6.06
C PRO A 52 5.34 -6.52 -6.90
N ASN A 53 4.73 -6.68 -8.08
CA ASN A 53 4.36 -5.54 -8.92
C ASN A 53 3.19 -4.74 -8.32
N ASP A 54 2.28 -5.38 -7.57
CA ASP A 54 1.21 -4.68 -6.86
C ASP A 54 1.80 -3.77 -5.75
N LEU A 55 2.79 -4.27 -5.01
CA LEU A 55 3.51 -3.46 -4.01
C LEU A 55 4.24 -2.29 -4.67
N GLN A 56 4.90 -2.53 -5.80
CA GLN A 56 5.56 -1.46 -6.54
C GLN A 56 4.55 -0.43 -7.07
N GLU A 57 3.40 -0.86 -7.59
CA GLU A 57 2.32 0.04 -8.03
C GLU A 57 1.82 0.92 -6.87
N PHE A 58 1.66 0.36 -5.67
CA PHE A 58 1.31 1.13 -4.48
C PHE A 58 2.40 2.17 -4.14
N LYS A 59 3.66 1.76 -4.12
CA LYS A 59 4.79 2.68 -3.85
C LYS A 59 4.87 3.81 -4.87
N ASP A 60 4.79 3.50 -6.17
CA ASP A 60 4.82 4.50 -7.25
C ASP A 60 3.61 5.43 -7.23
N THR A 61 2.43 4.90 -6.91
CA THR A 61 1.17 5.68 -6.84
C THR A 61 1.25 6.75 -5.76
N TYR A 62 1.86 6.44 -4.62
CA TYR A 62 1.96 7.34 -3.46
C TYR A 62 3.33 7.99 -3.28
N GLY A 63 4.29 7.72 -4.17
CA GLY A 63 5.65 8.26 -4.08
C GLY A 63 6.43 7.76 -2.86
N ILE A 64 6.17 6.52 -2.42
CA ILE A 64 6.84 5.93 -1.26
C ILE A 64 8.17 5.32 -1.68
N THR A 65 9.26 5.85 -1.14
CA THR A 65 10.64 5.43 -1.48
C THR A 65 11.26 4.47 -0.48
N GLY A 66 10.66 4.31 0.71
CA GLY A 66 11.19 3.48 1.79
C GLY A 66 10.58 2.08 1.88
N ASP A 67 11.03 1.36 2.90
CA ASP A 67 10.39 0.14 3.38
C ASP A 67 9.06 0.46 4.08
N LEU A 68 8.14 -0.51 4.01
CA LEU A 68 6.84 -0.42 4.66
C LEU A 68 6.86 -1.31 5.90
N ASP A 69 6.27 -0.82 6.99
CA ASP A 69 6.04 -1.65 8.16
C ASP A 69 5.04 -2.75 7.83
N ILE A 70 5.37 -3.98 8.20
CA ILE A 70 4.47 -5.12 8.12
C ILE A 70 3.79 -5.28 9.48
N ILE A 71 2.47 -5.23 9.48
CA ILE A 71 1.63 -5.48 10.64
C ILE A 71 0.90 -6.81 10.43
N TYR A 72 0.63 -7.55 11.51
CA TYR A 72 0.02 -8.88 11.49
C TYR A 72 -1.31 -8.88 12.22
#